data_AF-A0A098LKJ4-F1
#
_entry.id   AF-A0A098LKJ4-F1
#
_cell.length_a   1.000
_cell.length_b   1.000
_cell.length_c   1.000
_cell.angle_alpha   90.00
_cell.angle_beta   90.00
_cell.angle_gamma   90.00
#
_symmetry.space_group_name_H-M   'P 1'
#
loop_
_entity.id
_entity.type
_entity.pdbx_description
1 polymer ?
#
loop_
_entity_poly.entity_id
_entity_poly.type
_entity_poly.pdbx_seq_one_letter_code
_entity_poly.pdbx_strand_id
1 'polypeptide(L)' 'MAASKDLIYHNRLTSAQVADLLLLFSFGKERFNLAKFAFAYIMDPRNYNKVTKNFIFNGTSQELWYYLGNIS' A
#
# COMPACT_ATOMS: atom_id res chain seq x y z
N MET A 1 -2.10 -10.13 8.61
CA MET A 1 -2.37 -9.92 7.16
C MET A 1 -3.86 -9.99 6.81
N ALA A 2 -4.61 -11.03 7.19
CA ALA A 2 -6.04 -11.18 6.82
C ALA A 2 -6.93 -10.02 7.31
N ALA A 3 -6.91 -9.70 8.61
CA ALA A 3 -7.71 -8.60 9.17
C ALA A 3 -7.44 -7.24 8.50
N SER A 4 -6.19 -6.95 8.14
CA SER A 4 -5.83 -5.69 7.46
C SER A 4 -6.37 -5.64 6.04
N LYS A 5 -6.37 -6.77 5.32
CA LYS A 5 -7.00 -6.86 4.00
C LYS A 5 -8.51 -6.67 4.09
N ASP A 6 -9.16 -7.30 5.07
CA ASP A 6 -10.59 -7.13 5.32
C ASP A 6 -10.92 -5.67 5.65
N LEU A 7 -10.11 -5.02 6.48
CA LEU A 7 -10.26 -3.59 6.79
C LEU A 7 -10.19 -2.75 5.50
N ILE A 8 -9.17 -2.96 4.66
CA ILE A 8 -9.01 -2.23 3.40
C ILE A 8 -10.14 -2.53 2.39
N TYR A 9 -10.61 -3.76 2.33
CA TYR A 9 -11.62 -4.18 1.37
C TYR A 9 -13.02 -3.66 1.74
N HIS A 10 -13.39 -3.73 3.02
CA HIS A 10 -14.71 -3.32 3.48
C HIS A 10 -14.81 -1.82 3.81
N ASN A 11 -13.67 -1.14 3.99
CA ASN A 11 -13.63 0.29 4.29
C ASN A 11 -12.96 1.03 3.15
N ARG A 12 -13.56 2.14 2.71
CA ARG A 12 -13.01 3.01 1.67
C ARG A 12 -11.86 3.85 2.23
N LEU A 13 -10.73 3.20 2.53
CA LEU A 13 -9.57 3.86 3.10
C LEU A 13 -8.91 4.80 2.08
N THR A 14 -8.39 5.90 2.58
CA THR A 14 -7.50 6.79 1.84
C THR A 14 -6.08 6.23 1.78
N SER A 15 -5.31 6.69 0.81
CA SER A 15 -3.88 6.42 0.66
C SER A 15 -3.10 6.82 1.91
N ALA A 16 -3.52 7.88 2.62
CA ALA A 16 -2.91 8.29 3.89
C ALA A 16 -3.20 7.27 5.01
N GLN A 17 -4.45 6.82 5.17
CA GLN A 17 -4.80 5.82 6.17
C GLN A 17 -4.11 4.47 5.90
N VAL A 18 -3.99 4.07 4.63
CA VAL A 18 -3.21 2.88 4.26
C VAL A 18 -1.73 3.08 4.58
N ALA A 19 -1.17 4.27 4.34
CA ALA A 19 0.20 4.58 4.72
C ALA A 19 0.41 4.37 6.24
N ASP A 20 -0.46 4.92 7.07
CA ASP A 20 -0.39 4.74 8.53
C ASP A 20 -0.53 3.27 8.95
N LEU A 21 -1.46 2.54 8.33
CA LEU A 21 -1.66 1.11 8.58
C LEU A 21 -0.39 0.29 8.28
N LEU A 22 0.35 0.63 7.23
CA LEU A 22 1.60 -0.07 6.88
C LEU A 22 2.69 0.13 7.92
N LEU A 23 2.70 1.25 8.65
CA LEU A 23 3.68 1.50 9.70
C LEU A 23 3.49 0.58 10.92
N LEU A 24 2.31 -0.03 11.08
CA LEU A 24 2.04 -1.01 12.14
C LEU A 24 2.74 -2.36 11.92
N PHE A 25 3.25 -2.62 10.71
CA PHE A 25 3.96 -3.86 10.39
C PHE A 25 5.46 -3.69 10.60
N SER A 26 6.11 -4.64 11.26
CA SER A 26 7.57 -4.59 11.50
C SER A 26 8.39 -4.95 10.25
N PHE A 27 7.84 -5.78 9.35
CA PHE A 27 8.59 -6.34 8.22
C PHE A 27 8.25 -5.67 6.88
N GLY A 28 9.28 -5.25 6.14
CA GLY A 28 9.12 -4.60 4.85
C GLY A 28 8.39 -5.45 3.80
N LYS A 29 8.58 -6.77 3.81
CA LYS A 29 7.87 -7.71 2.92
C LYS A 29 6.35 -7.68 3.14
N GLU A 30 5.90 -7.57 4.39
CA GLU A 30 4.48 -7.49 4.72
C GLU A 30 3.91 -6.15 4.27
N ARG A 31 4.62 -5.05 4.53
CA ARG A 31 4.24 -3.73 4.04
C ARG A 31 4.09 -3.72 2.52
N PHE A 32 5.06 -4.28 1.82
CA PHE A 32 5.05 -4.33 0.35
C PHE A 32 3.87 -5.13 -0.20
N ASN A 33 3.61 -6.31 0.37
CA ASN A 33 2.49 -7.14 -0.07
C ASN A 33 1.12 -6.50 0.24
N LEU A 34 0.99 -5.82 1.38
CA LEU A 34 -0.25 -5.12 1.71
C LEU A 34 -0.43 -3.86 0.85
N ALA A 35 0.64 -3.13 0.53
CA ALA A 35 0.61 -2.00 -0.39
C ALA A 35 0.22 -2.40 -1.82
N LYS A 36 0.65 -3.57 -2.31
CA LYS A 36 0.16 -4.08 -3.61
C LYS A 36 -1.34 -4.34 -3.58
N PHE A 37 -1.82 -4.98 -2.52
CA PHE A 37 -3.24 -5.28 -2.35
C PHE A 37 -4.10 -4.02 -2.23
N ALA A 38 -3.66 -3.03 -1.45
CA ALA A 38 -4.49 -1.88 -1.10
C ALA A 38 -4.78 -0.96 -2.29
N PHE A 39 -3.89 -0.88 -3.29
CA PHE A 39 -4.04 0.01 -4.43
C PHE A 39 -5.38 -0.18 -5.18
N ALA A 40 -5.88 -1.41 -5.25
CA ALA A 40 -7.12 -1.73 -5.94
C ALA A 40 -8.40 -1.29 -5.21
N TYR A 41 -8.31 -0.96 -3.91
CA TYR A 41 -9.48 -0.78 -3.03
C TYR A 41 -9.54 0.58 -2.34
N ILE A 42 -8.49 1.40 -2.48
CA ILE A 42 -8.47 2.74 -1.89
C ILE A 42 -9.35 3.74 -2.66
N MET A 43 -9.83 4.75 -1.94
CA MET A 43 -10.73 5.76 -2.51
C MET A 43 -10.03 6.85 -3.33
N ASP A 44 -8.72 7.08 -3.13
CA ASP A 44 -7.96 8.16 -3.74
C ASP A 44 -6.65 7.69 -4.41
N PRO A 45 -6.69 6.76 -5.38
CA PRO A 45 -5.49 6.15 -5.99
C PRO A 45 -4.52 7.14 -6.63
N ARG A 46 -4.96 8.36 -6.98
CA ARG A 46 -4.09 9.44 -7.45
C ARG A 46 -3.08 9.91 -6.39
N ASN A 47 -3.36 9.65 -5.11
CA ASN A 47 -2.53 10.03 -3.96
C ASN A 47 -1.66 8.86 -3.46
N TYR A 48 -1.50 7.78 -4.23
CA TYR A 48 -0.80 6.58 -3.76
C TYR A 48 0.70 6.77 -3.52
N ASN A 49 1.28 7.87 -4.03
CA ASN A 49 2.61 8.30 -3.66
C ASN A 49 2.80 8.50 -2.14
N LYS A 50 1.73 8.71 -1.37
CA LYS A 50 1.78 8.75 0.10
C LYS A 50 2.17 7.39 0.69
N VAL A 51 1.64 6.29 0.14
CA VAL A 51 1.99 4.92 0.56
C VAL A 51 3.44 4.61 0.21
N THR A 52 3.91 5.02 -0.96
CA THR A 52 5.27 4.71 -1.40
C THR A 52 6.35 5.41 -0.57
N LYS A 53 6.03 6.53 0.09
CA LYS A 53 6.96 7.24 0.99
C LYS A 53 7.31 6.45 2.26
N ASN A 54 6.53 5.43 2.62
CA ASN A 54 6.80 4.59 3.80
C ASN A 54 7.84 3.49 3.55
N PHE A 55 8.31 3.33 2.31
CA PHE A 55 9.42 2.44 2.01
C PHE A 55 10.73 3.22 2.13
N ILE A 56 11.55 2.82 3.10
CA ILE A 56 12.86 3.43 3.39
C ILE A 56 13.83 3.21 2.21
N PHE A 57 13.69 2.08 1.52
CA PHE A 57 14.53 1.72 0.39
C PHE A 57 13.87 2.15 -0.92
N ASN A 58 14.57 3.01 -1.67
CA ASN A 58 14.10 3.51 -2.96
C ASN A 58 13.78 2.38 -3.96
N GLY A 59 14.53 1.27 -3.92
CA GLY A 59 14.28 0.10 -4.76
C GLY A 59 12.89 -0.53 -4.53
N THR A 60 12.42 -0.59 -3.28
CA THR A 60 11.09 -1.14 -2.96
C THR A 60 9.97 -0.23 -3.48
N SER A 61 10.17 1.10 -3.42
CA SER A 61 9.23 2.06 -4.01
C SER A 61 9.16 1.93 -5.53
N GLN A 62 10.31 1.79 -6.19
CA GLN A 62 10.38 1.59 -7.64
C GLN A 62 9.72 0.27 -8.05
N GLU A 63 9.98 -0.82 -7.33
CA GLU A 63 9.36 -2.12 -7.58
C GLU A 63 7.83 -2.04 -7.43
N LEU A 64 7.33 -1.32 -6.42
CA LEU A 64 5.89 -1.12 -6.25
C LEU A 64 5.31 -0.38 -7.45
N TRP A 65 5.91 0.76 -7.85
CA TRP A 65 5.43 1.52 -9.01
C TRP A 65 5.47 0.71 -10.30
N TYR A 66 6.54 -0.05 -10.52
CA TYR A 66 6.65 -0.95 -11.66
C TYR A 66 5.51 -1.97 -11.65
N TYR A 67 5.27 -2.64 -10.51
CA TYR A 67 4.17 -3.59 -10.38
C TYR A 67 2.81 -2.94 -10.70
N LEU A 68 2.53 -1.77 -10.12
CA LEU A 68 1.26 -1.05 -10.33
C LEU A 68 1.05 -0.61 -11.79
N GLY A 69 2.12 -0.21 -12.49
CA GLY A 69 2.05 0.16 -13.91
C GLY A 69 1.74 -1.02 -14.85
N ASN A 70 1.99 -2.26 -14.41
CA ASN A 70 1.77 -3.48 -15.20
C ASN A 70 0.39 -4.14 -14.97
N ILE A 71 -0.39 -3.65 -14.02
CA ILE A 71 -1.76 -4.13 -13.74
C ILE A 71 -2.85 -3.14 -14.21
N SER A 72 -2.47 -2.17 -15.05
CA SER A 72 -3.36 -1.18 -15.67
C SER A 72 -3.96 -1.68 -16.97
#